data_AF-B1V7B5-F1
#
_entry.id   AF-B1V7B5-F1
#
_cell.length_a   1.000
_cell.length_b   1.000
_cell.length_c   1.000
_cell.angle_alpha   90.00
_cell.angle_beta   90.00
_cell.angle_gamma   90.00
#
_symmetry.space_group_name_H-M   'P 1'
#
loop_
_entity.id
_entity.type
_entity.pdbx_description
1 polymer ?
#
loop_
_entity_poly.entity_id
_entity_poly.type
_entity_poly.pdbx_seq_one_letter_code
_entity_poly.pdbx_strand_id
1 'polypeptide(L)'
;MAKKENLIKKMIKRKMKKKILAFLLSSTGLAIGTTAVVFIAFFGALIYMTEDSNNNSNAILNGVPSEYIEYYNEASTLTGIPNWVLAGITKQESNFRNIASPDGAYGVMQQQRYDFDGSDIYKYYLDLGLGDLYRSIGYEFETVDEIWEAFLNDVRLQIITGAYETRHYANYVLYKKNIVETLDYNSTENMKLIDWNADENDTNFREILRRIFACYNGGPSYGMKVDLDNAQNNYPNNVFKYAIEFRNSGLVNNGGGAIGDNETIETAINAGMQWVGKSPYVWGGGRTQADVDAGRFDCSSFVHYCYASAGIQLGDRASAVTFSLVKMGKAIEPSEMKRGDLIFFDTYTTDGHIGIVRP
;
A
#
# COMPACT_ATOMS: atom_id res chain seq x y z
N MET A 1 -6.71 -13.70 47.66
CA MET A 1 -6.34 -12.38 47.11
C MET A 1 -6.74 -12.20 45.65
N ALA A 2 -6.39 -13.12 44.73
CA ALA A 2 -6.69 -13.02 43.29
C ALA A 2 -8.17 -12.76 42.90
N LYS A 3 -9.15 -13.30 43.65
CA LYS A 3 -10.59 -13.10 43.36
C LYS A 3 -11.07 -11.67 43.64
N LYS A 4 -10.42 -10.96 44.57
CA LYS A 4 -10.74 -9.57 44.95
C LYS A 4 -10.15 -8.57 43.96
N GLU A 5 -8.93 -8.81 43.49
CA GLU A 5 -8.29 -8.02 42.41
C GLU A 5 -9.06 -8.10 41.09
N ASN A 6 -9.54 -9.30 40.73
CA ASN A 6 -10.29 -9.48 39.49
C ASN A 6 -11.64 -8.74 39.52
N LEU A 7 -12.27 -8.67 40.70
CA LEU A 7 -13.50 -7.88 40.91
C LEU A 7 -13.25 -6.37 40.76
N ILE A 8 -12.14 -5.88 41.32
CA ILE A 8 -11.74 -4.47 41.26
C ILE A 8 -11.43 -4.04 39.81
N LYS A 9 -10.68 -4.85 39.05
CA LYS A 9 -10.42 -4.58 37.61
C LYS A 9 -11.71 -4.51 36.79
N LYS A 10 -12.67 -5.41 37.07
CA LYS A 10 -13.98 -5.43 36.40
C LYS A 10 -14.82 -4.19 36.73
N MET A 11 -14.75 -3.69 37.96
CA MET A 11 -15.43 -2.46 38.39
C MET A 11 -14.81 -1.20 37.76
N ILE A 12 -13.47 -1.12 37.66
CA ILE A 12 -12.77 -0.01 37.02
C ILE A 12 -13.11 0.06 35.52
N LYS A 13 -13.06 -1.07 34.81
CA LYS A 13 -13.42 -1.16 33.38
C LYS A 13 -14.87 -0.75 33.12
N ARG A 14 -15.80 -1.10 34.02
CA ARG A 14 -17.22 -0.71 33.92
C ARG A 14 -17.44 0.78 34.19
N LYS A 15 -16.67 1.40 35.12
CA LYS A 15 -16.70 2.84 35.36
C LYS A 15 -16.12 3.64 34.20
N MET A 16 -15.01 3.19 33.59
CA MET A 16 -14.44 3.85 32.40
C MET A 16 -15.40 3.81 31.21
N LYS A 17 -16.00 2.64 30.91
CA LYS A 17 -17.01 2.53 29.84
C LYS A 17 -18.19 3.47 30.04
N LYS A 18 -18.67 3.63 31.28
CA LYS A 18 -19.76 4.58 31.59
C LYS A 18 -19.33 6.05 31.40
N LYS A 19 -18.09 6.41 31.73
CA LYS A 19 -17.58 7.78 31.53
C LYS A 19 -17.41 8.12 30.04
N ILE A 20 -16.89 7.19 29.24
CA ILE A 20 -16.74 7.35 27.78
C ILE A 20 -18.12 7.52 27.12
N LEU A 21 -19.08 6.67 27.48
CA LEU A 21 -20.43 6.76 26.93
C LEU A 21 -21.16 8.06 27.34
N ALA A 22 -20.94 8.52 28.58
CA ALA A 22 -21.50 9.78 29.06
C ALA A 22 -20.86 11.01 28.38
N PHE A 23 -19.58 10.92 28.01
CA PHE A 23 -18.88 11.97 27.25
C PHE A 23 -19.32 12.03 25.79
N LEU A 24 -19.52 10.89 25.13
CA LEU A 24 -20.04 10.83 23.76
C LEU A 24 -21.48 11.36 23.65
N LEU A 25 -22.27 11.27 24.73
CA LEU A 25 -23.65 11.73 24.80
C LEU A 25 -23.79 13.14 25.38
N SER A 26 -22.71 13.80 25.81
CA SER A 26 -22.78 15.19 26.27
C SER A 26 -22.87 16.15 25.09
N SER A 27 -23.45 17.33 25.30
CA SER A 27 -23.55 18.39 24.30
C SER A 27 -22.17 18.81 23.73
N THR A 28 -21.11 18.64 24.52
CA THR A 28 -19.71 18.82 24.10
C THR A 28 -19.19 17.68 23.20
N GLY A 29 -19.54 16.41 23.50
CA GLY A 29 -19.17 15.26 22.65
C GLY A 29 -19.87 15.24 21.30
N LEU A 30 -21.15 15.65 21.26
CA LEU A 30 -21.88 15.83 19.99
C LEU A 30 -21.30 16.99 19.16
N ALA A 31 -20.98 18.13 19.78
CA ALA A 31 -20.45 19.30 19.07
C ALA A 31 -19.09 19.04 18.41
N ILE A 32 -18.20 18.26 19.06
CA ILE A 32 -16.89 17.86 18.51
C ILE A 32 -17.07 16.88 17.34
N GLY A 33 -17.97 15.91 17.47
CA GLY A 33 -18.32 14.98 16.38
C GLY A 33 -18.89 15.70 15.16
N THR A 34 -19.69 16.76 15.35
CA THR A 34 -20.26 17.52 14.23
C THR A 34 -19.30 18.54 13.63
N THR A 35 -18.39 19.15 14.40
CA THR A 35 -17.45 20.16 13.87
C THR A 35 -16.28 19.54 13.11
N ALA A 36 -15.73 18.40 13.57
CA ALA A 36 -14.71 17.65 12.81
C ALA A 36 -15.26 17.12 11.47
N VAL A 37 -16.52 16.68 11.45
CA VAL A 37 -17.21 16.22 10.22
C VAL A 37 -17.52 17.39 9.28
N VAL A 38 -17.90 18.56 9.80
CA VAL A 38 -18.24 19.74 8.99
C VAL A 38 -17.00 20.40 8.37
N PHE A 39 -15.84 20.42 9.03
CA PHE A 39 -14.63 21.05 8.48
C PHE A 39 -13.91 20.21 7.41
N ILE A 40 -13.91 18.87 7.56
CA ILE A 40 -13.40 17.95 6.52
C ILE A 40 -14.33 17.97 5.30
N ALA A 41 -15.65 18.03 5.51
CA ALA A 41 -16.63 18.20 4.44
C ALA A 41 -16.50 19.57 3.73
N PHE A 42 -16.12 20.64 4.45
CA PHE A 42 -15.98 21.97 3.84
C PHE A 42 -14.78 22.04 2.89
N PHE A 43 -13.65 21.40 3.20
CA PHE A 43 -12.51 21.34 2.27
C PHE A 43 -12.74 20.34 1.13
N GLY A 44 -13.41 19.21 1.37
CA GLY A 44 -13.83 18.29 0.31
C GLY A 44 -14.84 18.93 -0.67
N ALA A 45 -15.77 19.73 -0.16
CA ALA A 45 -16.75 20.46 -0.97
C ALA A 45 -16.14 21.67 -1.70
N LEU A 46 -15.15 22.36 -1.13
CA LEU A 46 -14.47 23.47 -1.81
C LEU A 46 -13.68 22.98 -3.05
N ILE A 47 -13.12 21.75 -2.98
CA ILE A 47 -12.48 21.07 -4.10
C ILE A 47 -13.52 20.62 -5.13
N TYR A 48 -14.66 20.06 -4.70
CA TYR A 48 -15.74 19.63 -5.61
C TYR A 48 -16.41 20.81 -6.34
N MET A 49 -16.60 21.95 -5.66
CA MET A 49 -17.24 23.14 -6.26
C MET A 49 -16.32 23.92 -7.22
N THR A 50 -15.03 23.58 -7.30
CA THR A 50 -14.14 24.09 -8.36
C THR A 50 -14.07 23.17 -9.60
N GLU A 51 -14.63 21.96 -9.53
CA GLU A 51 -14.58 20.97 -10.61
C GLU A 51 -15.82 20.92 -11.51
N ASP A 52 -16.94 21.54 -11.11
CA ASP A 52 -18.17 21.51 -11.89
C ASP A 52 -18.36 22.75 -12.77
N SER A 53 -17.55 22.84 -13.82
CA SER A 53 -17.92 23.55 -15.06
C SER A 53 -16.98 23.17 -16.21
N ASN A 54 -17.06 21.92 -16.67
CA ASN A 54 -17.00 21.56 -18.10
C ASN A 54 -16.95 20.04 -18.25
N ASN A 55 -18.04 19.49 -18.78
CA ASN A 55 -18.11 18.12 -19.29
C ASN A 55 -17.15 17.95 -20.49
N ASN A 56 -15.90 17.63 -20.20
CA ASN A 56 -14.96 16.82 -20.98
C ASN A 56 -13.58 16.92 -20.30
N SER A 57 -13.17 15.91 -19.55
CA SER A 57 -11.78 15.85 -19.11
C SER A 57 -11.34 14.42 -18.87
N ASN A 58 -10.53 13.94 -19.81
CA ASN A 58 -9.39 13.09 -19.51
C ASN A 58 -8.57 13.79 -18.41
N ALA A 59 -8.94 13.60 -17.14
CA ALA A 59 -8.18 14.10 -16.01
C ALA A 59 -6.86 13.34 -15.99
N ILE A 60 -5.84 13.97 -16.57
CA ILE A 60 -4.46 13.51 -16.56
C ILE A 60 -4.08 13.33 -15.08
N LEU A 61 -3.78 12.09 -14.71
CA LEU A 61 -3.20 11.73 -13.42
C LEU A 61 -1.91 12.55 -13.24
N ASN A 62 -1.88 13.45 -12.25
CA ASN A 62 -0.59 13.93 -11.74
C ASN A 62 0.09 12.72 -11.10
N GLY A 63 1.12 12.22 -11.79
CA GLY A 63 1.85 10.99 -11.45
C GLY A 63 2.55 11.04 -10.10
N VAL A 64 3.00 9.87 -9.64
CA VAL A 64 3.81 9.73 -8.43
C VAL A 64 5.13 10.50 -8.62
N PRO A 65 5.58 11.32 -7.64
CA PRO A 65 6.90 11.93 -7.71
C PRO A 65 8.00 10.87 -7.91
N SER A 66 8.89 11.09 -8.88
CA SER A 66 9.94 10.13 -9.26
C SER A 66 10.73 9.60 -8.06
N GLU A 67 11.14 10.54 -7.22
CA GLU A 67 11.97 10.31 -6.06
C GLU A 67 11.28 9.40 -5.02
N TYR A 68 9.95 9.33 -5.03
CA TYR A 68 9.21 8.47 -4.10
C TYR A 68 9.11 7.04 -4.59
N ILE A 69 9.28 6.78 -5.91
CA ILE A 69 9.14 5.44 -6.49
C ILE A 69 10.14 4.47 -5.85
N GLU A 70 11.41 4.88 -5.72
CA GLU A 70 12.43 4.05 -5.08
C GLU A 70 12.12 3.80 -3.60
N TYR A 71 11.58 4.80 -2.89
CA TYR A 71 11.17 4.65 -1.50
C TYR A 71 9.98 3.69 -1.34
N TYR A 72 9.01 3.70 -2.26
CA TYR A 72 7.92 2.72 -2.25
C TYR A 72 8.40 1.32 -2.60
N ASN A 73 9.36 1.18 -3.53
CA ASN A 73 9.95 -0.11 -3.87
C ASN A 73 10.70 -0.69 -2.67
N GLU A 74 11.55 0.11 -2.04
CA GLU A 74 12.26 -0.29 -0.83
C GLU A 74 11.29 -0.67 0.29
N ALA A 75 10.30 0.18 0.58
CA ALA A 75 9.29 -0.09 1.58
C ALA A 75 8.49 -1.38 1.27
N SER A 76 8.22 -1.64 -0.02
CA SER A 76 7.58 -2.88 -0.49
C SER A 76 8.46 -4.10 -0.21
N THR A 77 9.76 -4.04 -0.49
CA THR A 77 10.72 -5.12 -0.17
C THR A 77 10.78 -5.39 1.34
N LEU A 78 10.85 -4.34 2.15
CA LEU A 78 10.95 -4.44 3.61
C LEU A 78 9.68 -5.00 4.28
N THR A 79 8.51 -4.78 3.69
CA THR A 79 7.22 -5.05 4.34
C THR A 79 6.34 -6.08 3.65
N GLY A 80 6.61 -6.38 2.38
CA GLY A 80 5.75 -7.20 1.52
C GLY A 80 4.46 -6.51 1.08
N ILE A 81 4.27 -5.22 1.40
CA ILE A 81 3.12 -4.43 0.91
C ILE A 81 3.47 -3.84 -0.45
N PRO A 82 2.70 -4.11 -1.51
CA PRO A 82 3.04 -3.61 -2.84
C PRO A 82 3.15 -2.09 -2.91
N ASN A 83 4.11 -1.60 -3.68
CA ASN A 83 4.37 -0.17 -3.87
C ASN A 83 3.13 0.64 -4.30
N TRP A 84 2.24 0.06 -5.12
CA TRP A 84 1.00 0.69 -5.60
C TRP A 84 -0.06 0.83 -4.50
N VAL A 85 -0.04 -0.03 -3.48
CA VAL A 85 -0.86 0.14 -2.28
C VAL A 85 -0.40 1.37 -1.50
N LEU A 86 0.90 1.50 -1.29
CA LEU A 86 1.51 2.62 -0.55
C LEU A 86 1.30 3.95 -1.27
N ALA A 87 1.45 3.96 -2.61
CA ALA A 87 1.15 5.12 -3.42
C ALA A 87 -0.34 5.52 -3.35
N GLY A 88 -1.25 4.54 -3.35
CA GLY A 88 -2.69 4.76 -3.18
C GLY A 88 -3.05 5.40 -1.84
N ILE A 89 -2.44 4.94 -0.75
CA ILE A 89 -2.58 5.54 0.59
C ILE A 89 -2.04 6.97 0.56
N THR A 90 -0.82 7.16 0.06
CA THR A 90 -0.18 8.50 0.01
C THR A 90 -0.99 9.50 -0.81
N LYS A 91 -1.60 9.05 -1.91
CA LYS A 91 -2.50 9.87 -2.73
C LYS A 91 -3.69 10.35 -1.94
N GLN A 92 -4.32 9.47 -1.16
CA GLN A 92 -5.46 9.81 -0.32
C GLN A 92 -5.07 10.71 0.87
N GLU A 93 -3.94 10.43 1.52
CA GLU A 93 -3.51 11.12 2.74
C GLU A 93 -3.07 12.54 2.50
N SER A 94 -2.28 12.77 1.45
CA SER A 94 -1.63 14.07 1.25
C SER A 94 -1.57 14.53 -0.20
N ASN A 95 -2.04 13.69 -1.13
CA ASN A 95 -1.77 13.88 -2.56
C ASN A 95 -0.27 14.07 -2.84
N PHE A 96 0.56 13.23 -2.20
CA PHE A 96 2.03 13.23 -2.28
C PHE A 96 2.74 14.47 -1.71
N ARG A 97 2.05 15.28 -0.91
CA ARG A 97 2.62 16.48 -0.30
C ARG A 97 3.15 16.18 1.09
N ASN A 98 4.40 16.53 1.38
CA ASN A 98 4.91 16.46 2.75
C ASN A 98 4.28 17.60 3.57
N ILE A 99 3.23 17.30 4.35
CA ILE A 99 2.44 18.27 5.11
C ILE A 99 2.18 17.79 6.53
N ALA A 100 1.89 18.73 7.41
CA ALA A 100 1.34 18.45 8.74
C ALA A 100 -0.16 18.80 8.76
N SER A 101 -0.98 17.91 9.31
CA SER A 101 -2.40 18.18 9.55
C SER A 101 -2.58 18.99 10.85
N PRO A 102 -3.67 19.77 10.96
CA PRO A 102 -4.05 20.41 12.22
C PRO A 102 -4.28 19.40 13.36
N ASP A 103 -4.56 18.13 13.02
CA ASP A 103 -4.88 17.05 13.97
C ASP A 103 -3.62 16.29 14.44
N GLY A 104 -2.42 16.76 14.08
CA GLY A 104 -1.15 16.19 14.55
C GLY A 104 -0.66 14.97 13.77
N ALA A 105 -1.09 14.85 12.51
CA ALA A 105 -0.55 13.88 11.56
C ALA A 105 0.50 14.54 10.66
N TYR A 106 1.56 13.83 10.29
CA TYR A 106 2.73 14.39 9.63
C TYR A 106 3.18 13.54 8.45
N GLY A 107 3.76 14.20 7.45
CA GLY A 107 4.42 13.54 6.33
C GLY A 107 3.46 13.13 5.22
N VAL A 108 4.03 12.52 4.17
CA VAL A 108 3.27 12.15 2.97
C VAL A 108 2.18 11.11 3.24
N MET A 109 2.35 10.27 4.26
CA MET A 109 1.40 9.23 4.66
C MET A 109 0.67 9.53 5.99
N GLN A 110 0.78 10.77 6.49
CA GLN A 110 0.02 11.29 7.64
C GLN A 110 0.10 10.44 8.92
N GLN A 111 1.32 10.11 9.37
CA GLN A 111 1.53 9.41 10.64
C GLN A 111 1.35 10.34 11.83
N GLN A 112 0.77 9.81 12.90
CA GLN A 112 0.64 10.51 14.18
C GLN A 112 1.74 10.08 15.16
N ARG A 113 2.22 11.03 15.97
CA ARG A 113 3.04 10.71 17.13
C ARG A 113 2.21 10.32 18.34
N TYR A 114 1.15 11.09 18.58
CA TYR A 114 0.27 10.94 19.72
C TYR A 114 -1.15 10.61 19.28
N ASP A 115 -1.79 9.67 19.97
CA ASP A 115 -3.23 9.41 19.84
C ASP A 115 -4.02 10.50 20.61
N PHE A 116 -5.33 10.56 20.38
CA PHE A 116 -6.23 11.54 21.01
C PHE A 116 -6.29 11.43 22.54
N ASP A 117 -5.91 10.29 23.11
CA ASP A 117 -5.80 10.10 24.56
C ASP A 117 -4.43 10.53 25.14
N GLY A 118 -3.53 11.01 24.27
CA GLY A 118 -2.18 11.46 24.60
C GLY A 118 -1.15 10.34 24.69
N SER A 119 -1.51 9.09 24.37
CA SER A 119 -0.53 8.01 24.27
C SER A 119 0.39 8.18 23.05
N ASP A 120 1.67 7.85 23.23
CA ASP A 120 2.67 7.91 22.15
C ASP A 120 2.55 6.64 21.28
N ILE A 121 1.73 6.74 20.24
CA ILE A 121 1.49 5.63 19.30
C ILE A 121 2.70 5.33 18.44
N TYR A 122 3.53 6.34 18.16
CA TYR A 122 4.77 6.14 17.42
C TYR A 122 5.76 5.31 18.22
N LYS A 123 5.91 5.59 19.53
CA LYS A 123 6.67 4.74 20.45
C LYS A 123 6.13 3.31 20.48
N TYR A 124 4.81 3.15 20.53
CA TYR A 124 4.20 1.82 20.51
C TYR A 124 4.62 1.04 19.25
N TYR A 125 4.63 1.66 18.07
CA TYR A 125 5.12 1.01 16.86
C TYR A 125 6.62 0.74 16.89
N LEU A 126 7.43 1.66 17.40
CA LEU A 126 8.88 1.47 17.59
C LEU A 126 9.15 0.22 18.43
N ASP A 127 8.47 0.09 19.58
CA ASP A 127 8.61 -1.05 20.49
C ASP A 127 8.11 -2.37 19.89
N LEU A 128 7.17 -2.29 18.93
CA LEU A 128 6.64 -3.47 18.24
C LEU A 128 7.51 -3.98 17.08
N GLY A 129 8.54 -3.24 16.67
CA GLY A 129 9.46 -3.66 15.61
C GLY A 129 9.74 -2.62 14.54
N LEU A 130 9.06 -1.48 14.53
CA LEU A 130 9.40 -0.37 13.63
C LEU A 130 10.81 0.15 13.92
N GLY A 131 11.20 0.17 15.20
CA GLY A 131 12.55 0.61 15.59
C GLY A 131 13.65 -0.32 15.08
N ASP A 132 13.39 -1.63 15.08
CA ASP A 132 14.32 -2.61 14.52
C ASP A 132 14.38 -2.51 12.99
N LEU A 133 13.25 -2.25 12.34
CA LEU A 133 13.20 -1.97 10.91
C LEU A 133 14.06 -0.76 10.56
N TYR A 134 13.95 0.35 11.29
CA TYR A 134 14.77 1.54 11.06
C TYR A 134 16.27 1.28 11.24
N ARG A 135 16.65 0.54 12.28
CA ARG A 135 18.06 0.16 12.50
C ARG A 135 18.59 -0.72 11.37
N SER A 136 17.77 -1.61 10.83
CA SER A 136 18.17 -2.49 9.72
C SER A 136 18.51 -1.72 8.44
N ILE A 137 18.00 -0.50 8.29
CA ILE A 137 18.24 0.38 7.14
C ILE A 137 19.11 1.61 7.49
N GLY A 138 19.82 1.57 8.62
CA GLY A 138 20.89 2.51 8.95
C GLY A 138 20.52 3.71 9.81
N TYR A 139 19.30 3.79 10.37
CA TYR A 139 18.97 4.85 11.33
C TYR A 139 19.40 4.43 12.74
N GLU A 140 20.21 5.28 13.38
CA GLU A 140 20.62 5.14 14.76
C GLU A 140 19.93 6.21 15.62
N PHE A 141 19.37 5.79 16.75
CA PHE A 141 18.66 6.66 17.69
C PHE A 141 18.56 5.99 19.07
N GLU A 142 18.61 6.80 20.13
CA GLU A 142 18.47 6.37 21.52
C GLU A 142 17.09 6.73 22.08
N THR A 143 16.46 7.78 21.56
CA THR A 143 15.18 8.29 22.03
C THR A 143 14.12 8.36 20.93
N VAL A 144 12.84 8.38 21.34
CA VAL A 144 11.71 8.57 20.41
C VAL A 144 11.77 9.96 19.76
N ASP A 145 12.22 10.98 20.49
CA ASP A 145 12.36 12.34 19.97
C ASP A 145 13.38 12.41 18.82
N GLU A 146 14.54 11.78 18.96
CA GLU A 146 15.59 11.79 17.92
C GLU A 146 15.09 11.19 16.61
N ILE A 147 14.46 10.03 16.66
CA ILE A 147 13.97 9.37 15.45
C ILE A 147 12.73 10.06 14.88
N TRP A 148 11.92 10.69 15.74
CA TRP A 148 10.79 11.51 15.28
C TRP A 148 11.26 12.74 14.51
N GLU A 149 12.31 13.44 14.98
CA GLU A 149 12.90 14.57 14.25
C GLU A 149 13.47 14.13 12.89
N ALA A 150 14.10 12.96 12.81
CA ALA A 150 14.52 12.38 11.53
C ALA A 150 13.31 12.14 10.61
N PHE A 151 12.24 11.51 11.13
CA PHE A 151 11.01 11.24 10.40
C PHE A 151 10.35 12.50 9.82
N LEU A 152 10.33 13.61 10.58
CA LEU A 152 9.73 14.87 10.11
C LEU A 152 10.43 15.44 8.87
N ASN A 153 11.72 15.13 8.68
CA ASN A 153 12.55 15.69 7.62
C ASN A 153 12.88 14.71 6.49
N ASP A 154 12.44 13.46 6.59
CA ASP A 154 12.84 12.38 5.68
C ASP A 154 11.61 11.66 5.08
N VAL A 155 11.30 11.96 3.82
CA VAL A 155 10.17 11.36 3.11
C VAL A 155 10.35 9.85 2.90
N ARG A 156 11.58 9.36 2.75
CA ARG A 156 11.84 7.91 2.67
C ARG A 156 11.42 7.25 3.97
N LEU A 157 11.82 7.82 5.11
CA LEU A 157 11.43 7.32 6.42
C LEU A 157 9.91 7.39 6.64
N GLN A 158 9.25 8.46 6.16
CA GLN A 158 7.78 8.58 6.21
C GLN A 158 7.06 7.46 5.46
N ILE A 159 7.51 7.14 4.25
CA ILE A 159 6.93 6.06 3.42
C ILE A 159 7.17 4.70 4.08
N ILE A 160 8.37 4.44 4.59
CA ILE A 160 8.69 3.17 5.28
C ILE A 160 7.85 3.00 6.55
N THR A 161 7.60 4.09 7.28
CA THR A 161 6.70 4.09 8.45
C THR A 161 5.28 3.68 8.06
N GLY A 162 4.72 4.32 7.03
CA GLY A 162 3.37 4.00 6.55
C GLY A 162 3.26 2.59 6.00
N ALA A 163 4.32 2.07 5.38
CA ALA A 163 4.37 0.69 4.93
C ALA A 163 4.39 -0.31 6.09
N TYR A 164 5.17 -0.05 7.14
CA TYR A 164 5.16 -0.85 8.37
C TYR A 164 3.77 -0.89 9.00
N GLU A 165 3.11 0.26 9.13
CA GLU A 165 1.77 0.36 9.67
C GLU A 165 0.73 -0.37 8.79
N THR A 166 0.87 -0.26 7.46
CA THR A 166 0.02 -1.00 6.52
C THR A 166 0.20 -2.51 6.67
N ARG A 167 1.43 -3.02 6.81
CA ARG A 167 1.71 -4.43 7.10
C ARG A 167 1.14 -4.87 8.45
N HIS A 168 1.28 -4.03 9.48
CA HIS A 168 0.71 -4.26 10.80
C HIS A 168 -0.80 -4.50 10.70
N TYR A 169 -1.52 -3.64 9.96
CA TYR A 169 -2.95 -3.81 9.75
C TYR A 169 -3.31 -4.96 8.82
N ALA A 170 -2.53 -5.24 7.79
CA ALA A 170 -2.70 -6.40 6.93
C ALA A 170 -2.68 -7.70 7.73
N ASN A 171 -1.66 -7.90 8.57
CA ASN A 171 -1.56 -9.05 9.46
C ASN A 171 -2.74 -9.14 10.44
N TYR A 172 -3.18 -8.01 10.98
CA TYR A 172 -4.37 -7.96 11.83
C TYR A 172 -5.64 -8.39 11.08
N VAL A 173 -5.85 -7.91 9.86
CA VAL A 173 -7.00 -8.28 9.01
C VAL A 173 -6.96 -9.77 8.70
N LEU A 174 -5.82 -10.32 8.28
CA LEU A 174 -5.65 -11.75 7.99
C LEU A 174 -6.01 -12.62 9.21
N TYR A 175 -5.53 -12.24 10.39
CA TYR A 175 -5.87 -12.92 11.64
C TYR A 175 -7.37 -12.83 11.96
N LYS A 176 -7.96 -11.63 11.87
CA LYS A 176 -9.39 -11.44 12.16
C LYS A 176 -10.31 -12.10 11.15
N LYS A 177 -9.83 -12.39 9.95
CA LYS A 177 -10.50 -13.15 8.90
C LYS A 177 -10.27 -14.67 9.01
N ASN A 178 -9.52 -15.14 10.02
CA ASN A 178 -9.11 -16.53 10.21
C ASN A 178 -8.33 -17.11 9.02
N ILE A 179 -7.57 -16.27 8.31
CA ILE A 179 -6.64 -16.72 7.26
C ILE A 179 -5.32 -17.21 7.89
N VAL A 180 -4.94 -16.61 9.02
CA VAL A 180 -3.83 -17.06 9.87
C VAL A 180 -4.33 -17.33 11.29
N GLU A 181 -3.79 -18.36 11.94
CA GLU A 181 -4.23 -18.79 13.28
C GLU A 181 -3.70 -17.90 14.40
N THR A 182 -2.48 -17.38 14.24
CA THR A 182 -1.81 -16.54 15.23
C THR A 182 -1.50 -15.18 14.64
N LEU A 183 -1.74 -14.14 15.43
CA LEU A 183 -1.41 -12.78 15.04
C LEU A 183 0.10 -12.53 15.22
N ASP A 184 0.77 -12.32 14.10
CA ASP A 184 2.11 -11.74 14.05
C ASP A 184 2.04 -10.47 13.20
N TYR A 185 2.19 -9.32 13.85
CA TYR A 185 2.10 -8.02 13.19
C TYR A 185 3.23 -7.75 12.18
N ASN A 186 4.37 -8.42 12.32
CA ASN A 186 5.57 -8.16 11.53
C ASN A 186 5.81 -9.17 10.42
N SER A 187 4.95 -10.18 10.27
CA SER A 187 5.13 -11.22 9.26
C SER A 187 5.00 -10.64 7.84
N THR A 188 6.11 -10.64 7.11
CA THR A 188 6.13 -10.43 5.65
C THR A 188 5.70 -11.69 4.90
N GLU A 189 5.89 -12.88 5.50
CA GLU A 189 5.44 -14.15 4.91
C GLU A 189 3.92 -14.20 4.74
N ASN A 190 3.19 -13.67 5.72
CA ASN A 190 1.73 -13.58 5.65
C ASN A 190 1.25 -12.69 4.49
N MET A 191 2.07 -11.73 4.03
CA MET A 191 1.69 -10.90 2.88
C MET A 191 1.59 -11.72 1.60
N LYS A 192 2.28 -12.87 1.51
CA LYS A 192 2.17 -13.78 0.37
C LYS A 192 0.83 -14.53 0.31
N LEU A 193 0.05 -14.50 1.40
CA LEU A 193 -1.29 -15.11 1.46
C LEU A 193 -2.37 -14.24 0.80
N ILE A 194 -2.05 -12.98 0.51
CA ILE A 194 -2.92 -12.08 -0.25
C ILE A 194 -2.53 -12.23 -1.72
N ASP A 195 -3.48 -12.64 -2.57
CA ASP A 195 -3.27 -12.57 -4.02
C ASP A 195 -3.35 -11.11 -4.46
N TRP A 196 -2.21 -10.40 -4.40
CA TRP A 196 -2.08 -9.00 -4.82
C TRP A 196 -2.40 -8.78 -6.31
N ASN A 197 -2.45 -9.87 -7.10
CA ASN A 197 -2.77 -9.89 -8.52
C ASN A 197 -4.20 -10.38 -8.80
N ALA A 198 -5.02 -10.59 -7.78
CA ALA A 198 -6.44 -10.94 -7.95
C ALA A 198 -7.16 -9.87 -8.78
N ASP A 199 -8.23 -10.27 -9.46
CA ASP A 199 -9.10 -9.33 -10.20
C ASP A 199 -9.63 -8.26 -9.23
N GLU A 200 -9.71 -7.01 -9.68
CA GLU A 200 -10.21 -5.90 -8.85
C GLU A 200 -11.67 -6.08 -8.41
N ASN A 201 -12.43 -6.98 -9.06
CA ASN A 201 -13.78 -7.39 -8.72
C ASN A 201 -13.86 -8.63 -7.83
N ASP A 202 -12.73 -9.31 -7.55
CA ASP A 202 -12.71 -10.43 -6.62
C ASP A 202 -13.17 -9.99 -5.23
N THR A 203 -14.24 -10.62 -4.74
CA THR A 203 -14.91 -10.16 -3.53
C THR A 203 -14.02 -10.30 -2.29
N ASN A 204 -13.17 -11.33 -2.22
CA ASN A 204 -12.29 -11.54 -1.08
C ASN A 204 -11.13 -10.55 -1.09
N PHE A 205 -10.50 -10.34 -2.24
CA PHE A 205 -9.43 -9.37 -2.43
C PHE A 205 -9.91 -7.95 -2.08
N ARG A 206 -11.05 -7.54 -2.65
CA ARG A 206 -11.68 -6.23 -2.34
C ARG A 206 -11.99 -6.07 -0.86
N GLU A 207 -12.53 -7.10 -0.23
CA GLU A 207 -12.85 -7.10 1.20
C GLU A 207 -11.59 -6.92 2.04
N ILE A 208 -10.54 -7.73 1.79
CA ILE A 208 -9.29 -7.68 2.54
C ILE A 208 -8.65 -6.30 2.39
N LEU A 209 -8.46 -5.83 1.16
CA LEU A 209 -7.76 -4.57 0.89
C LEU A 209 -8.48 -3.37 1.51
N ARG A 210 -9.81 -3.28 1.33
CA ARG A 210 -10.61 -2.20 1.91
C ARG A 210 -10.63 -2.25 3.44
N ARG A 211 -10.55 -3.43 4.07
CA ARG A 211 -10.41 -3.54 5.53
C ARG A 211 -9.03 -3.08 6.01
N ILE A 212 -7.97 -3.34 5.27
CA ILE A 212 -6.63 -2.82 5.57
C ILE A 212 -6.65 -1.30 5.56
N PHE A 213 -7.22 -0.69 4.52
CA PHE A 213 -7.35 0.77 4.42
C PHE A 213 -8.25 1.37 5.50
N ALA A 214 -9.35 0.69 5.84
CA ALA A 214 -10.19 1.13 6.94
C ALA A 214 -9.45 1.04 8.29
N CYS A 215 -8.62 0.00 8.49
CA CYS A 215 -7.78 -0.09 9.69
C CYS A 215 -6.71 1.01 9.72
N TYR A 216 -6.13 1.36 8.57
CA TYR A 216 -5.18 2.47 8.45
C TYR A 216 -5.82 3.79 8.88
N ASN A 217 -7.02 4.11 8.38
CA ASN A 217 -7.70 5.38 8.68
C ASN A 217 -8.30 5.48 10.09
N GLY A 218 -8.76 4.38 10.67
CA GLY A 218 -9.56 4.42 11.92
C GLY A 218 -9.14 3.41 12.98
N GLY A 219 -8.02 2.74 12.78
CA GLY A 219 -7.52 1.69 13.66
C GLY A 219 -8.24 0.35 13.53
N PRO A 220 -7.73 -0.68 14.22
CA PRO A 220 -8.08 -2.09 13.99
C PRO A 220 -9.53 -2.42 14.39
N SER A 221 -10.07 -1.73 15.40
CA SER A 221 -11.47 -1.94 15.81
C SER A 221 -12.46 -1.38 14.80
N TYR A 222 -12.15 -0.22 14.21
CA TYR A 222 -13.01 0.41 13.20
C TYR A 222 -12.98 -0.40 11.91
N GLY A 223 -11.79 -0.68 11.36
CA GLY A 223 -11.67 -1.34 10.05
C GLY A 223 -12.29 -2.74 9.98
N MET A 224 -12.37 -3.44 11.11
CA MET A 224 -13.05 -4.75 11.17
C MET A 224 -14.56 -4.69 11.38
N LYS A 225 -15.14 -3.53 11.72
CA LYS A 225 -16.57 -3.38 12.03
C LYS A 225 -17.32 -2.47 11.07
N VAL A 226 -16.61 -1.57 10.41
CA VAL A 226 -17.23 -0.62 9.48
C VAL A 226 -17.93 -1.37 8.35
N ASP A 227 -19.07 -0.83 7.93
CA ASP A 227 -19.67 -1.15 6.64
C ASP A 227 -18.84 -0.48 5.55
N LEU A 228 -18.10 -1.27 4.78
CA LEU A 228 -17.12 -0.78 3.82
C LEU A 228 -17.75 0.06 2.72
N ASP A 229 -18.99 -0.23 2.33
CA ASP A 229 -19.67 0.52 1.27
C ASP A 229 -20.18 1.88 1.75
N ASN A 230 -20.30 2.06 3.07
CA ASN A 230 -20.73 3.30 3.72
C ASN A 230 -19.68 3.85 4.70
N ALA A 231 -18.40 3.53 4.46
CA ALA A 231 -17.31 3.96 5.32
C ALA A 231 -17.18 5.49 5.35
N GLN A 232 -16.70 6.02 6.48
CA GLN A 232 -16.55 7.46 6.69
C GLN A 232 -15.65 8.05 5.60
N ASN A 233 -16.11 9.16 5.00
CA ASN A 233 -15.44 9.86 3.90
C ASN A 233 -15.13 8.98 2.68
N ASN A 234 -15.78 7.82 2.56
CA ASN A 234 -15.47 6.81 1.55
C ASN A 234 -14.00 6.37 1.52
N TYR A 235 -13.25 6.57 2.62
CA TYR A 235 -11.79 6.42 2.67
C TYR A 235 -11.30 5.08 2.08
N PRO A 236 -11.75 3.91 2.56
CA PRO A 236 -11.22 2.65 2.06
C PRO A 236 -11.53 2.40 0.58
N ASN A 237 -12.63 2.96 0.05
CA ASN A 237 -12.96 2.81 -1.37
C ASN A 237 -12.15 3.79 -2.24
N ASN A 238 -11.87 5.01 -1.75
CA ASN A 238 -11.01 5.96 -2.46
C ASN A 238 -9.57 5.44 -2.54
N VAL A 239 -9.00 4.96 -1.42
CA VAL A 239 -7.67 4.34 -1.41
C VAL A 239 -7.63 3.13 -2.33
N PHE A 240 -8.65 2.27 -2.27
CA PHE A 240 -8.74 1.11 -3.17
C PHE A 240 -8.71 1.55 -4.64
N LYS A 241 -9.52 2.55 -5.02
CA LYS A 241 -9.54 3.09 -6.38
C LYS A 241 -8.14 3.58 -6.80
N TYR A 242 -7.50 4.44 -6.01
CA TYR A 242 -6.17 4.95 -6.35
C TYR A 242 -5.11 3.85 -6.42
N ALA A 243 -5.15 2.90 -5.48
CA ALA A 243 -4.21 1.78 -5.45
C ALA A 243 -4.35 0.92 -6.71
N ILE A 244 -5.58 0.61 -7.14
CA ILE A 244 -5.84 -0.13 -8.38
C ILE A 244 -5.43 0.69 -9.61
N GLU A 245 -5.68 2.00 -9.66
CA GLU A 245 -5.20 2.86 -10.74
C GLU A 245 -3.66 2.80 -10.86
N PHE A 246 -2.93 2.87 -9.74
CA PHE A 246 -1.47 2.72 -9.71
C PHE A 246 -1.00 1.30 -10.04
N ARG A 247 -1.73 0.27 -9.62
CA ARG A 247 -1.46 -1.11 -10.00
C ARG A 247 -1.54 -1.26 -11.52
N ASN A 248 -2.56 -0.67 -12.14
CA ASN A 248 -2.88 -0.84 -13.55
C ASN A 248 -1.99 0.01 -14.47
N SER A 249 -1.66 1.22 -14.04
CA SER A 249 -0.81 2.16 -14.81
C SER A 249 0.69 2.05 -14.47
N GLY A 250 1.05 1.29 -13.43
CA GLY A 250 2.39 1.33 -12.84
C GLY A 250 2.62 2.62 -12.06
N LEU A 251 3.67 2.65 -11.24
CA LEU A 251 4.15 3.89 -10.62
C LEU A 251 4.96 4.70 -11.64
N VAL A 252 4.33 5.07 -12.75
CA VAL A 252 5.01 5.86 -13.79
C VAL A 252 5.10 7.31 -13.33
N ASN A 253 6.34 7.82 -13.29
CA ASN A 253 6.53 9.25 -13.45
C ASN A 253 6.23 9.59 -14.92
N ASN A 254 5.87 10.84 -15.22
CA ASN A 254 5.88 11.32 -16.61
C ASN A 254 7.33 11.32 -17.15
N GLY A 255 7.90 10.13 -17.44
CA GLY A 255 9.24 9.92 -18.02
C GLY A 255 10.25 9.04 -17.26
N GLY A 256 9.87 8.32 -16.18
CA GLY A 256 10.81 7.50 -15.41
C GLY A 256 10.26 6.10 -15.11
N GLY A 257 10.87 5.06 -15.68
CA GLY A 257 10.60 3.66 -15.31
C GLY A 257 11.15 3.32 -13.93
N ALA A 258 10.68 2.22 -13.34
CA ALA A 258 11.23 1.69 -12.09
C ALA A 258 12.70 1.31 -12.30
N ILE A 259 13.60 1.86 -11.47
CA ILE A 259 15.00 1.40 -11.39
C ILE A 259 15.02 0.22 -10.42
N GLY A 260 15.24 -0.99 -10.93
CA GLY A 260 15.40 -2.17 -10.08
C GLY A 260 16.79 -2.20 -9.45
N ASP A 261 16.88 -2.52 -8.16
CA ASP A 261 18.15 -2.94 -7.57
C ASP A 261 18.51 -4.37 -8.03
N ASN A 262 19.78 -4.76 -7.81
CA ASN A 262 20.25 -6.08 -8.25
C ASN A 262 19.45 -7.23 -7.62
N GLU A 263 19.00 -7.09 -6.37
CA GLU A 263 18.25 -8.15 -5.69
C GLU A 263 16.87 -8.35 -6.32
N THR A 264 16.18 -7.26 -6.65
CA THR A 264 14.90 -7.25 -7.33
C THR A 264 15.03 -7.84 -8.74
N ILE A 265 16.07 -7.45 -9.48
CA ILE A 265 16.36 -7.99 -10.81
C ILE A 265 16.60 -9.50 -10.74
N GLU A 266 17.43 -9.96 -9.79
CA GLU A 266 17.71 -11.39 -9.62
C GLU A 266 16.46 -12.15 -9.18
N THR A 267 15.64 -11.58 -8.29
CA THR A 267 14.37 -12.19 -7.86
C THR A 267 13.43 -12.39 -9.05
N ALA A 268 13.30 -11.37 -9.90
CA ALA A 268 12.45 -11.44 -11.09
C ALA A 268 12.95 -12.50 -12.09
N ILE A 269 14.26 -12.49 -12.37
CA ILE A 269 14.87 -13.47 -13.27
C ILE A 269 14.74 -14.89 -12.70
N ASN A 270 15.00 -15.09 -11.41
CA ASN A 270 14.87 -16.40 -10.76
C ASN A 270 13.43 -16.93 -10.80
N ALA A 271 12.45 -16.05 -10.59
CA ALA A 271 11.04 -16.39 -10.74
C ALA A 271 10.72 -16.88 -12.16
N GLY A 272 11.27 -16.26 -13.20
CA GLY A 272 11.10 -16.75 -14.58
C GLY A 272 11.86 -18.06 -14.86
N MET A 273 13.09 -18.17 -14.36
CA MET A 273 13.98 -19.31 -14.65
C MET A 273 13.42 -20.65 -14.20
N GLN A 274 12.57 -20.70 -13.17
CA GLN A 274 11.92 -21.95 -12.75
C GLN A 274 11.02 -22.56 -13.85
N TRP A 275 10.51 -21.73 -14.76
CA TRP A 275 9.58 -22.08 -15.84
C TRP A 275 10.26 -22.29 -17.19
N VAL A 276 11.51 -21.85 -17.35
CA VAL A 276 12.28 -22.03 -18.59
C VAL A 276 12.42 -23.53 -18.88
N GLY A 277 11.98 -23.94 -20.07
CA GLY A 277 11.96 -25.34 -20.50
C GLY A 277 10.83 -26.19 -19.87
N LYS A 278 9.95 -25.59 -19.06
CA LYS A 278 8.82 -26.29 -18.40
C LYS A 278 7.45 -25.72 -18.75
N SER A 279 7.34 -24.39 -18.88
CA SER A 279 6.09 -23.71 -19.23
C SER A 279 5.76 -23.88 -20.72
N PRO A 280 4.60 -24.45 -21.10
CA PRO A 280 4.14 -24.36 -22.47
C PRO A 280 3.77 -22.91 -22.80
N TYR A 281 4.13 -22.45 -24.00
CA TYR A 281 3.67 -21.14 -24.48
C TYR A 281 2.16 -21.20 -24.77
N VAL A 282 1.39 -20.32 -24.14
CA VAL A 282 -0.06 -20.23 -24.33
C VAL A 282 -0.40 -18.78 -24.65
N TRP A 283 -0.83 -18.51 -25.89
CA TRP A 283 -1.25 -17.18 -26.30
C TRP A 283 -2.40 -16.67 -25.43
N GLY A 284 -2.22 -15.53 -24.77
CA GLY A 284 -3.21 -15.01 -23.81
C GLY A 284 -3.26 -15.77 -22.48
N GLY A 285 -2.36 -16.72 -22.23
CA GLY A 285 -2.21 -17.40 -20.95
C GLY A 285 -1.49 -16.52 -19.91
N GLY A 286 -1.62 -16.85 -18.63
CA GLY A 286 -0.95 -16.15 -17.52
C GLY A 286 -1.73 -14.94 -16.98
N ARG A 287 -3.02 -14.82 -17.35
CA ARG A 287 -3.88 -13.67 -17.02
C ARG A 287 -4.72 -13.95 -15.78
N THR A 288 -4.84 -15.23 -15.44
CA THR A 288 -5.56 -15.74 -14.27
C THR A 288 -4.59 -16.42 -13.32
N GLN A 289 -4.93 -16.48 -12.04
CA GLN A 289 -4.13 -17.23 -11.06
C GLN A 289 -3.99 -18.71 -11.45
N ALA A 290 -5.05 -19.31 -11.99
CA ALA A 290 -5.03 -20.69 -12.45
C ALA A 290 -4.00 -20.95 -13.57
N ASP A 291 -3.74 -19.96 -14.43
CA ASP A 291 -2.68 -20.07 -15.43
C ASP A 291 -1.29 -19.93 -14.84
N VAL A 292 -1.12 -19.01 -13.87
CA VAL A 292 0.14 -18.85 -13.14
C VAL A 292 0.48 -20.15 -12.40
N ASP A 293 -0.47 -20.72 -11.67
CA ASP A 293 -0.30 -21.98 -10.92
C ASP A 293 0.02 -23.15 -11.85
N ALA A 294 -0.56 -23.17 -13.05
CA ALA A 294 -0.31 -24.18 -14.07
C ALA A 294 0.96 -23.93 -14.89
N GLY A 295 1.68 -22.83 -14.65
CA GLY A 295 2.85 -22.44 -15.41
C GLY A 295 2.56 -22.21 -16.89
N ARG A 296 1.42 -21.59 -17.21
CA ARG A 296 0.98 -21.31 -18.59
C ARG A 296 1.05 -19.81 -18.85
N PHE A 297 1.96 -19.40 -19.73
CA PHE A 297 2.20 -17.99 -20.00
C PHE A 297 2.32 -17.73 -21.51
N ASP A 298 1.95 -16.52 -21.93
CA ASP A 298 2.54 -15.89 -23.11
C ASP A 298 3.73 -15.01 -22.74
N CYS A 299 4.35 -14.35 -23.73
CA CYS A 299 5.54 -13.53 -23.49
C CYS A 299 5.31 -12.39 -22.49
N SER A 300 4.21 -11.65 -22.64
CA SER A 300 3.92 -10.49 -21.78
C SER A 300 3.48 -10.86 -20.36
N SER A 301 2.66 -11.88 -20.18
CA SER A 301 2.30 -12.42 -18.85
C SER A 301 3.49 -13.03 -18.14
N PHE A 302 4.41 -13.67 -18.87
CA PHE A 302 5.61 -14.25 -18.30
C PHE A 302 6.51 -13.16 -17.72
N VAL A 303 6.77 -12.09 -18.49
CA VAL A 303 7.53 -10.94 -18.00
C VAL A 303 6.81 -10.28 -16.82
N HIS A 304 5.50 -10.05 -16.93
CA HIS A 304 4.69 -9.51 -15.83
C HIS A 304 4.84 -10.33 -14.55
N TYR A 305 4.70 -11.67 -14.64
CA TYR A 305 4.86 -12.59 -13.53
C TYR A 305 6.27 -12.52 -12.89
N CYS A 306 7.32 -12.41 -13.71
CA CYS A 306 8.69 -12.29 -13.20
C CYS A 306 8.83 -11.07 -12.30
N TYR A 307 8.46 -9.88 -12.78
CA TYR A 307 8.57 -8.65 -12.00
C TYR A 307 7.59 -8.60 -10.83
N ALA A 308 6.36 -9.10 -10.99
CA ALA A 308 5.39 -9.16 -9.91
C ALA A 308 5.88 -10.06 -8.77
N SER A 309 6.59 -11.15 -9.08
CA SER A 309 7.24 -12.01 -8.09
C SER A 309 8.38 -11.32 -7.32
N ALA A 310 8.94 -10.25 -7.89
CA ALA A 310 9.92 -9.39 -7.27
C ALA A 310 9.32 -8.11 -6.67
N GLY A 311 7.98 -8.02 -6.57
CA GLY A 311 7.29 -6.86 -6.01
C GLY A 311 7.15 -5.66 -6.97
N ILE A 312 7.60 -5.78 -8.22
CA ILE A 312 7.41 -4.75 -9.26
C ILE A 312 6.17 -5.10 -10.09
N GLN A 313 5.13 -4.27 -9.97
CA GLN A 313 3.91 -4.45 -10.75
C GLN A 313 3.98 -3.74 -12.11
N LEU A 314 3.97 -4.50 -13.21
CA LEU A 314 3.97 -3.97 -14.57
C LEU A 314 2.53 -3.84 -15.14
N GLY A 315 1.64 -3.19 -14.40
CA GLY A 315 0.22 -3.09 -14.77
C GLY A 315 -0.64 -4.24 -14.22
N ASP A 316 -1.92 -4.29 -14.63
CA ASP A 316 -2.81 -5.39 -14.27
C ASP A 316 -2.47 -6.68 -15.04
N ARG A 317 -2.33 -7.80 -14.31
CA ARG A 317 -2.07 -9.12 -14.91
C ARG A 317 -3.15 -9.49 -15.93
N ALA A 318 -4.42 -9.18 -15.66
CA ALA A 318 -5.53 -9.55 -16.51
C ALA A 318 -5.50 -8.86 -17.90
N SER A 319 -4.80 -7.72 -18.00
CA SER A 319 -4.68 -6.93 -19.23
C SER A 319 -3.23 -6.77 -19.73
N ALA A 320 -2.26 -7.44 -19.11
CA ALA A 320 -0.85 -7.30 -19.43
C ALA A 320 -0.56 -7.77 -20.87
N VAL A 321 -0.30 -6.88 -21.81
CA VAL A 321 0.07 -7.20 -23.20
C VAL A 321 1.35 -6.48 -23.55
N THR A 322 2.06 -6.90 -24.60
CA THR A 322 3.33 -6.26 -24.97
C THR A 322 3.21 -4.73 -25.15
N PHE A 323 2.08 -4.28 -25.72
CA PHE A 323 1.77 -2.86 -25.92
C PHE A 323 1.46 -2.07 -24.64
N SER A 324 1.03 -2.72 -23.56
CA SER A 324 0.92 -2.05 -22.26
C SER A 324 2.31 -1.93 -21.64
N LEU A 325 3.10 -3.01 -21.68
CA LEU A 325 4.43 -3.09 -21.07
C LEU A 325 5.45 -2.12 -21.68
N VAL A 326 5.40 -1.89 -23.00
CA VAL A 326 6.31 -0.94 -23.67
C VAL A 326 6.19 0.50 -23.13
N LYS A 327 5.07 0.83 -22.47
CA LYS A 327 4.81 2.14 -21.87
C LYS A 327 5.13 2.22 -20.37
N MET A 328 5.51 1.10 -19.75
CA MET A 328 5.73 0.99 -18.31
C MET A 328 7.16 1.34 -17.88
N GLY A 329 7.93 2.02 -18.74
CA GLY A 329 9.33 2.29 -18.50
C GLY A 329 9.87 3.47 -19.31
N LYS A 330 11.18 3.68 -19.19
CA LYS A 330 11.93 4.65 -19.98
C LYS A 330 12.65 3.91 -21.10
N ALA A 331 12.45 4.36 -22.35
CA ALA A 331 13.24 3.87 -23.46
C ALA A 331 14.72 4.29 -23.28
N ILE A 332 15.61 3.34 -23.55
CA ILE A 332 17.07 3.53 -23.50
C ILE A 332 17.68 3.09 -24.82
N GLU A 333 18.89 3.58 -25.12
CA GLU A 333 19.62 3.10 -26.29
C GLU A 333 20.02 1.62 -26.11
N PRO A 334 20.02 0.80 -27.17
CA PRO A 334 20.42 -0.61 -27.07
C PRO A 334 21.81 -0.83 -26.46
N SER A 335 22.73 0.12 -26.63
CA SER A 335 24.08 0.09 -26.02
C SER A 335 24.10 0.33 -24.51
N GLU A 336 23.03 0.90 -23.95
CA GLU A 336 22.88 1.18 -22.52
C GLU A 336 22.10 0.08 -21.80
N MET A 337 21.64 -0.93 -22.54
CA MET A 337 20.85 -2.04 -22.02
C MET A 337 21.63 -2.81 -20.96
N LYS A 338 20.96 -3.04 -19.84
CA LYS A 338 21.46 -3.75 -18.67
C LYS A 338 20.61 -4.98 -18.40
N ARG A 339 21.19 -5.90 -17.66
CA ARG A 339 20.46 -7.04 -17.09
C ARG A 339 19.24 -6.53 -16.30
N GLY A 340 18.09 -7.16 -16.53
CA GLY A 340 16.83 -6.73 -15.94
C GLY A 340 16.12 -5.60 -16.69
N ASP A 341 16.62 -5.15 -17.84
CA ASP A 341 15.82 -4.34 -18.76
C ASP A 341 14.84 -5.22 -19.54
N LEU A 342 13.76 -4.59 -20.02
CA LEU A 342 12.79 -5.20 -20.93
C LEU A 342 13.24 -4.98 -22.37
N ILE A 343 13.32 -6.05 -23.14
CA ILE A 343 13.66 -6.02 -24.57
C ILE A 343 12.44 -6.43 -25.40
N PHE A 344 12.14 -5.64 -26.43
CA PHE A 344 11.01 -5.83 -27.31
C PHE A 344 11.49 -6.22 -28.71
N PHE A 345 10.76 -7.11 -29.37
CA PHE A 345 11.11 -7.64 -30.68
C PHE A 345 9.98 -7.41 -31.68
N ASP A 346 10.35 -6.89 -32.83
CA ASP A 346 9.50 -6.87 -34.01
C ASP A 346 9.34 -8.31 -34.53
N THR A 347 8.11 -8.80 -34.50
CA THR A 347 7.78 -10.17 -34.92
C THR A 347 6.63 -10.15 -35.92
N TYR A 348 5.41 -10.51 -35.51
CA TYR A 348 4.20 -10.39 -36.33
C TYR A 348 3.69 -8.93 -36.40
N THR A 349 4.25 -8.05 -35.57
CA THR A 349 4.02 -6.61 -35.52
C THR A 349 5.19 -5.94 -34.80
N THR A 350 5.27 -4.60 -34.84
CA THR A 350 6.25 -3.83 -34.07
C THR A 350 6.00 -4.05 -32.58
N ASP A 351 7.07 -4.33 -31.83
CA ASP A 351 7.00 -4.71 -30.41
C ASP A 351 6.03 -5.89 -30.15
N GLY A 352 6.00 -6.88 -31.05
CA GLY A 352 5.10 -8.03 -30.95
C GLY A 352 5.49 -9.06 -29.89
N HIS A 353 6.75 -9.05 -29.43
CA HIS A 353 7.25 -9.98 -28.42
C HIS A 353 8.14 -9.26 -27.41
N ILE A 354 8.21 -9.77 -26.18
CA ILE A 354 8.98 -9.18 -25.08
C ILE A 354 9.78 -10.25 -24.34
N GLY A 355 10.96 -9.87 -23.86
CA GLY A 355 11.80 -10.66 -22.97
C GLY A 355 12.48 -9.80 -21.91
N ILE A 356 13.18 -10.48 -21.01
CA ILE A 356 14.03 -9.86 -19.98
C ILE A 356 15.48 -10.03 -20.39
N VAL A 357 16.24 -8.95 -20.35
CA VAL A 357 17.67 -8.97 -20.65
C VAL A 357 18.40 -9.73 -19.54
N ARG A 358 19.16 -10.75 -19.95
CA ARG A 358 19.85 -11.67 -19.03
C ARG A 358 21.38 -11.48 -19.02
N PRO A 359 22.11 -11.42 -20.15
CA PRO A 359 23.57 -11.32 -20.13
C PRO A 359 24.09 -9.94 -19.79
#